data_AF-A0A973TEK0-F1
#
_entry.id   AF-A0A973TEK0-F1
#
_cell.length_a   1.000
_cell.length_b   1.000
_cell.length_c   1.000
_cell.angle_alpha   90.00
_cell.angle_beta   90.00
_cell.angle_gamma   90.00
#
_symmetry.space_group_name_H-M   'P 1'
#
loop_
_entity.id
_entity.type
_entity.pdbx_description
1 polymer ?
#
loop_
_entity_poly.entity_id
_entity_poly.type
_entity_poly.pdbx_seq_one_letter_code
_entity_poly.pdbx_strand_id
1 'polypeptide(L)'
;MNIPHDGERILDHTRQQLSALIDGELAPDEAAFLMRRLQHDDALAGCWERWQLAGELLRGRGGARLPAGFSTRVMAVVAAEAPVAPAATMRPRRWLAWSGGAIAASIALVALFVARPAGQPQAPAAAA
;
A
#
# COMPACT_ATOMS: atom_id res chain seq x y z
N MET A 1 24.01 19.46 17.20
CA MET A 1 24.21 18.23 16.40
C MET A 1 22.96 18.08 15.53
N ASN A 2 23.02 18.51 14.27
CA ASN A 2 21.87 18.50 13.36
C ASN A 2 21.76 17.10 12.74
N ILE A 3 20.74 16.33 13.11
CA ILE A 3 20.48 15.01 12.51
C ILE A 3 19.95 15.26 11.08
N PRO A 4 20.50 14.61 10.04
CA PRO A 4 20.00 14.78 8.68
C PRO A 4 18.61 14.12 8.54
N HIS A 5 17.55 14.93 8.68
CA HIS A 5 16.15 14.50 8.59
C HIS A 5 15.69 14.14 7.17
N ASP A 6 16.48 14.48 6.14
CA ASP A 6 16.11 14.25 4.73
C ASP A 6 16.05 12.75 4.39
N GLY A 7 16.98 11.96 4.96
CA GLY A 7 17.01 10.51 4.75
C GLY A 7 15.79 9.82 5.38
N GLU A 8 15.35 10.27 6.56
CA GLU A 8 14.17 9.72 7.24
C GLU A 8 12.90 9.97 6.43
N ARG A 9 12.69 11.19 5.94
CA ARG A 9 11.52 11.54 5.12
C ARG A 9 11.41 10.70 3.84
N ILE A 10 12.53 10.41 3.19
CA ILE A 10 12.57 9.59 1.97
C ILE A 10 12.24 8.13 2.28
N LEU A 11 12.75 7.60 3.39
CA LEU A 11 12.44 6.24 3.85
C LEU A 11 10.96 6.11 4.22
N ASP A 12 10.39 7.12 4.87
CA ASP A 12 8.97 7.15 5.22
C ASP A 12 8.08 7.21 3.99
N HIS A 13 8.43 8.04 3.00
CA HIS A 13 7.72 8.09 1.72
C HIS A 13 7.80 6.75 0.96
N THR A 14 8.98 6.14 0.91
CA THR A 14 9.17 4.84 0.26
C THR A 14 8.34 3.74 0.94
N ARG A 15 8.28 3.75 2.27
CA ARG A 15 7.45 2.82 3.06
C ARG A 15 5.96 3.03 2.80
N GLN A 16 5.53 4.29 2.67
CA GLN A 16 4.15 4.62 2.32
C GLN A 16 3.79 4.09 0.92
N GLN A 17 4.66 4.28 -0.07
CA GLN A 17 4.47 3.71 -1.41
C GLN A 17 4.44 2.18 -1.39
N LEU A 18 5.29 1.54 -0.57
CA LEU A 18 5.28 0.09 -0.39
C LEU A 18 3.97 -0.41 0.25
N SER A 19 3.42 0.31 1.22
CA SER A 19 2.10 0.00 1.79
C SER A 19 1.00 0.12 0.74
N ALA A 20 0.98 1.24 0.01
CA ALA A 20 0.00 1.44 -1.07
C ALA A 20 0.11 0.37 -2.16
N LEU A 21 1.32 -0.11 -2.48
CA LEU A 21 1.52 -1.25 -3.37
C LEU A 21 0.90 -2.54 -2.83
N ILE A 22 1.08 -2.84 -1.53
CA ILE A 22 0.51 -4.02 -0.88
C ILE A 22 -1.02 -3.98 -0.88
N ASP A 23 -1.59 -2.81 -0.63
CA ASP A 23 -3.04 -2.59 -0.60
C ASP A 23 -3.66 -2.50 -2.02
N GLY A 24 -2.84 -2.41 -3.07
CA GLY A 24 -3.30 -2.27 -4.46
C GLY A 24 -3.75 -0.86 -4.83
N GLU A 25 -3.41 0.14 -4.02
CA GLU A 25 -3.81 1.55 -4.16
C GLU A 25 -2.81 2.39 -4.97
N LEU A 26 -1.71 1.79 -5.43
CA LEU A 26 -0.69 2.47 -6.24
C LEU A 26 -1.08 2.49 -7.73
N ALA A 27 -0.84 3.61 -8.41
CA ALA A 27 -1.11 3.70 -9.85
C ALA A 27 -0.29 2.66 -10.64
N PRO A 28 -0.79 2.13 -11.78
CA PRO A 28 -0.13 1.03 -12.49
C PRO A 28 1.33 1.29 -12.86
N ASP A 29 1.65 2.52 -13.31
CA ASP A 29 3.00 2.89 -13.72
C ASP A 29 3.94 3.00 -12.52
N GLU A 30 3.44 3.53 -11.40
CA GLU A 30 4.16 3.63 -10.13
C GLU A 30 4.40 2.24 -9.52
N ALA A 31 3.40 1.35 -9.59
CA ALA A 31 3.52 -0.04 -9.17
C ALA A 31 4.58 -0.79 -10.00
N ALA A 32 4.58 -0.61 -11.33
CA ALA A 32 5.60 -1.20 -12.19
C ALA A 32 7.01 -0.68 -11.86
N PHE A 33 7.14 0.62 -11.57
CA PHE A 33 8.41 1.22 -11.16
C PHE A 33 8.88 0.69 -9.80
N LEU A 34 7.99 0.67 -8.80
CA LEU A 34 8.33 0.19 -7.46
C LEU A 34 8.66 -1.30 -7.45
N MET A 35 7.97 -2.11 -8.28
CA MET A 35 8.27 -3.53 -8.46
C MET A 35 9.65 -3.74 -9.09
N ARG A 36 10.02 -2.94 -10.11
CA ARG A 36 11.38 -2.95 -10.67
C ARG A 36 12.42 -2.57 -9.63
N ARG A 37 12.14 -1.59 -8.78
CA ARG A 37 13.05 -1.22 -7.69
C ARG A 37 13.19 -2.34 -6.66
N LEU A 38 12.10 -3.02 -6.30
CA LEU A 38 12.09 -4.14 -5.37
C LEU A 38 13.04 -5.28 -5.82
N GLN A 39 13.22 -5.46 -7.13
CA GLN A 39 14.12 -6.46 -7.70
C GLN A 39 15.61 -6.15 -7.47
N HIS A 40 15.96 -4.90 -7.17
CA HIS A 40 17.36 -4.45 -7.08
C HIS A 40 17.73 -3.88 -5.70
N ASP A 41 16.74 -3.69 -4.81
CA ASP A 41 16.91 -3.10 -3.49
C ASP A 41 16.61 -4.15 -2.41
N ASP A 42 17.63 -4.90 -2.00
CA ASP A 42 17.52 -6.00 -1.02
C ASP A 42 16.97 -5.52 0.33
N ALA A 43 17.29 -4.29 0.73
CA ALA A 43 16.80 -3.72 1.99
C ALA A 43 15.30 -3.47 1.94
N LEU A 44 14.80 -2.95 0.81
CA LEU A 44 13.38 -2.74 0.57
C LEU A 44 12.63 -4.08 0.41
N ALA A 45 13.19 -5.04 -0.33
CA ALA A 45 12.63 -6.38 -0.48
C ALA A 45 12.53 -7.10 0.88
N GLY A 46 13.55 -7.00 1.73
CA GLY A 46 13.52 -7.54 3.09
C GLY A 46 12.49 -6.83 3.99
N CYS A 47 12.23 -5.53 3.77
CA CYS A 47 11.16 -4.81 4.46
C CYS A 47 9.78 -5.37 4.09
N TRP A 48 9.54 -5.56 2.79
CA TRP A 48 8.33 -6.17 2.27
C TRP A 48 8.11 -7.58 2.84
N GLU A 49 9.13 -8.45 2.82
CA GLU A 49 9.03 -9.82 3.35
C GLU A 49 8.60 -9.84 4.82
N ARG A 50 9.21 -8.99 5.67
CA ARG A 50 8.85 -8.88 7.09
C ARG A 50 7.41 -8.44 7.29
N TRP A 51 6.91 -7.50 6.47
CA TRP A 51 5.52 -7.05 6.55
C TRP A 51 4.53 -8.13 6.11
N GLN A 52 4.85 -8.89 5.06
CA GLN A 52 4.02 -10.02 4.64
C GLN A 52 3.94 -11.09 5.75
N LEU A 53 5.07 -11.43 6.38
CA LEU A 53 5.12 -12.38 7.49
C LEU A 53 4.33 -11.89 8.71
N ALA A 54 4.50 -10.63 9.10
CA ALA A 54 3.74 -10.02 10.19
C ALA A 54 2.23 -10.05 9.89
N GLY A 55 1.84 -9.73 8.65
CA GLY A 55 0.45 -9.78 8.21
C GLY A 55 -0.16 -11.19 8.30
N GLU A 56 0.57 -12.23 7.90
CA GLU A 56 0.09 -13.61 8.01
C GLU A 56 -0.06 -14.05 9.47
N LEU A 57 0.86 -13.65 10.35
CA LEU A 57 0.74 -13.89 11.79
C LEU A 57 -0.51 -13.21 12.38
N LEU A 58 -0.74 -11.94 12.04
CA LEU A 58 -1.91 -11.19 12.50
C LEU A 58 -3.24 -11.78 12.01
N ARG A 59 -3.25 -12.37 10.81
CA ARG A 59 -4.43 -13.06 10.25
C ARG A 59 -4.64 -14.47 10.80
N GLY A 60 -3.81 -14.93 11.74
CA GLY A 60 -3.85 -16.31 12.23
C GLY A 60 -3.47 -17.35 11.18
N ARG A 61 -2.85 -16.92 10.08
CA ARG A 61 -2.36 -17.76 8.98
C ARG A 61 -0.88 -18.11 9.11
N GLY A 62 -0.30 -17.82 10.28
CA GLY A 62 1.08 -18.14 10.64
C GLY A 62 1.33 -19.64 10.73
N GLY A 63 1.38 -20.31 9.58
CA GLY A 63 1.94 -21.65 9.46
C GLY A 63 3.45 -21.65 9.66
N ALA A 64 4.04 -22.85 9.69
CA ALA A 64 5.47 -23.06 9.86
C ALA A 64 6.31 -22.12 8.97
N ARG A 65 7.34 -21.50 9.56
CA ARG A 65 8.28 -20.66 8.79
C ARG A 65 8.85 -21.49 7.64
N LEU A 66 8.75 -20.94 6.44
CA LEU A 66 9.43 -21.49 5.28
C LEU A 66 10.95 -21.49 5.54
N PRO A 67 11.66 -22.53 5.08
CA PRO A 67 13.11 -22.57 5.23
C PRO A 67 13.76 -21.36 4.54
N ALA A 68 14.90 -20.91 5.07
CA ALA A 68 15.68 -19.83 4.46
C ALA A 68 15.96 -20.11 2.97
N GLY A 69 15.92 -19.06 2.15
CA GLY A 69 16.12 -19.14 0.70
C GLY A 69 15.02 -19.88 -0.06
N PHE A 70 13.84 -20.11 0.54
CA PHE A 70 12.71 -20.72 -0.15
C PHE A 70 12.33 -19.94 -1.42
N SER A 71 12.15 -18.62 -1.31
CA SER A 71 11.84 -17.76 -2.45
C SER A 71 12.92 -17.85 -3.54
N THR A 72 14.20 -17.84 -3.17
CA THR A 72 15.33 -17.99 -4.12
C THR A 72 15.26 -19.31 -4.88
N ARG A 73 14.99 -20.44 -4.19
CA ARG A 73 14.84 -21.74 -4.85
C ARG A 73 13.65 -21.78 -5.79
N VAL A 74 12.50 -21.21 -5.38
CA VAL A 74 11.32 -21.09 -6.23
C VAL A 74 11.64 -20.26 -7.47
N MET A 75 12.28 -19.10 -7.31
CA MET A 75 12.68 -18.24 -8.43
C MET A 75 13.66 -18.94 -9.38
N ALA A 76 14.61 -19.73 -8.86
CA ALA A 76 15.52 -20.50 -9.70
C ALA A 76 14.80 -21.57 -10.52
N VAL A 77 13.80 -22.25 -9.94
CA VAL A 77 12.97 -23.23 -10.66
C VAL A 77 12.14 -22.53 -11.73
N VAL A 78 11.45 -21.44 -11.38
CA VAL A 78 10.63 -20.65 -12.33
C VAL A 78 11.48 -20.10 -13.48
N ALA A 79 12.70 -19.63 -13.21
CA ALA A 79 13.60 -19.13 -14.25
C ALA A 79 14.11 -20.23 -15.19
N ALA A 80 14.14 -21.49 -14.72
CA ALA A 80 14.52 -22.64 -15.53
C ALA A 80 13.35 -23.21 -16.36
N GLU A 81 12.11 -22.81 -16.08
CA GLU A 81 10.95 -23.20 -16.87
C GLU A 81 10.92 -22.46 -18.21
N ALA A 82 10.53 -23.16 -19.28
CA ALA A 82 10.35 -22.55 -20.59
C ALA A 82 9.22 -21.50 -20.51
N PRO A 83 9.35 -20.32 -21.14
CA PRO A 83 8.34 -19.29 -21.08
C PRO A 83 7.02 -19.83 -21.64
N VAL A 84 6.02 -19.96 -20.77
CA VAL A 84 4.64 -20.22 -21.19
C VAL A 84 4.20 -19.00 -22.00
N ALA A 85 3.74 -19.21 -23.24
CA ALA A 85 3.20 -18.12 -24.05
C ALA A 85 2.12 -17.40 -23.23
N PRO A 86 2.12 -16.05 -23.20
CA PRO A 86 1.19 -15.31 -22.36
C PRO A 86 -0.24 -15.74 -22.73
N ALA A 87 -0.95 -16.33 -21.76
CA ALA A 87 -2.38 -16.53 -21.89
C ALA A 87 -2.99 -15.17 -22.22
N ALA A 88 -3.74 -15.09 -23.32
CA ALA A 88 -4.33 -13.87 -23.83
C ALA A 88 -4.87 -13.01 -22.70
N THR A 89 -4.43 -11.74 -22.67
CA THR A 89 -4.76 -10.77 -21.62
C THR A 89 -6.26 -10.82 -21.32
N MET A 90 -6.61 -11.15 -20.07
CA MET A 90 -7.99 -11.01 -19.60
C MET A 90 -8.40 -9.57 -19.83
N ARG A 91 -9.33 -9.35 -20.77
CA ARG A 91 -9.97 -8.04 -21.00
C ARG A 91 -10.39 -7.47 -19.65
N PRO A 92 -10.04 -6.21 -19.32
CA PRO A 92 -10.48 -5.60 -18.08
C PRO A 92 -12.01 -5.64 -18.05
N ARG A 93 -12.54 -6.36 -17.05
CA ARG A 93 -13.97 -6.54 -16.85
C ARG A 93 -14.55 -5.19 -16.43
N ARG A 94 -15.09 -4.46 -17.41
CA ARG A 94 -15.69 -3.10 -17.32
C ARG A 94 -16.75 -2.92 -16.22
N TRP A 95 -17.08 -3.97 -15.46
CA TRP A 95 -18.08 -3.98 -14.39
C TRP A 95 -17.49 -3.60 -13.01
N LEU A 96 -16.15 -3.57 -12.84
CA LEU A 96 -15.53 -3.04 -11.61
C LEU A 96 -15.54 -1.50 -11.52
N ALA A 97 -15.90 -0.80 -12.61
CA ALA A 97 -16.02 0.66 -12.60
C ALA A 97 -17.22 1.19 -11.78
N TRP A 98 -18.09 0.29 -11.27
CA TRP A 98 -19.33 0.65 -10.56
C TRP A 98 -19.31 0.36 -9.05
N SER A 99 -18.20 -0.14 -8.48
CA SER A 99 -18.09 -0.34 -7.03
C SER A 99 -17.53 0.88 -6.27
N GLY A 100 -17.13 1.95 -6.97
CA GLY A 100 -16.54 3.16 -6.37
C GLY A 100 -17.53 4.13 -5.70
N GLY A 101 -18.84 3.93 -5.84
CA GLY A 101 -19.85 4.86 -5.31
C GLY A 101 -20.03 4.84 -3.79
N ALA A 102 -19.79 3.69 -3.15
CA ALA A 102 -20.07 3.53 -1.72
C ALA A 102 -18.94 4.08 -0.82
N ILE A 103 -17.68 3.92 -1.22
CA ILE A 103 -16.52 4.37 -0.41
C ILE A 103 -16.43 5.90 -0.38
N ALA A 104 -16.76 6.58 -1.48
CA ALA A 104 -16.77 8.05 -1.56
C ALA A 104 -17.77 8.68 -0.58
N ALA A 105 -18.95 8.07 -0.39
CA ALA A 105 -19.98 8.57 0.53
C ALA A 105 -19.55 8.46 2.01
N SER A 106 -18.85 7.38 2.39
CA SER A 106 -18.36 7.20 3.76
C SER A 106 -17.26 8.20 4.13
N ILE A 107 -16.34 8.49 3.21
CA ILE A 107 -15.26 9.46 3.44
C ILE A 107 -15.81 10.89 3.52
N ALA A 108 -16.79 11.24 2.69
CA ALA A 108 -17.45 12.56 2.72
C ALA A 108 -18.15 12.84 4.07
N LEU A 109 -18.79 11.83 4.69
CA LEU A 109 -19.40 11.95 6.01
C LEU A 109 -18.37 12.20 7.13
N VAL A 110 -17.22 11.53 7.07
CA VAL A 110 -16.13 11.74 8.04
C VAL A 110 -15.51 13.13 7.89
N ALA A 111 -15.35 13.61 6.65
CA ALA A 111 -14.84 14.96 6.37
C ALA A 111 -15.76 16.07 6.94
N LEU A 112 -17.09 15.90 6.85
CA LEU A 112 -18.06 16.85 7.43
C LEU A 112 -17.99 16.91 8.97
N PHE A 113 -17.66 15.80 9.63
CA PHE A 113 -17.53 15.75 11.09
C PHE A 113 -16.19 16.32 11.58
N VAL A 114 -15.10 16.10 10.83
CA VAL A 114 -13.76 16.62 11.18
C VAL A 114 -13.61 18.11 10.83
N ALA A 115 -14.29 18.59 9.78
CA ALA A 115 -14.22 19.98 9.33
C ALA A 115 -15.10 20.96 10.15
N ARG A 116 -15.68 20.54 11.28
CA ARG A 116 -16.34 21.45 12.24
C ARG A 116 -15.37 21.85 13.36
N PRO A 117 -14.63 22.96 13.24
CA PRO A 117 -13.96 23.56 14.38
C PRO A 117 -15.02 24.08 15.36
N ALA A 118 -14.94 23.61 16.61
CA ALA A 118 -15.69 24.16 17.72
C ALA A 118 -15.03 25.48 18.18
N GLY A 119 -15.80 26.58 18.11
CA GLY A 119 -15.67 27.70 19.03
C GLY A 119 -15.27 29.06 18.43
N GLN A 120 -16.23 29.99 18.40
CA GLN A 120 -16.13 31.15 19.29
C GLN A 120 -17.51 31.61 19.81
N PRO A 121 -17.65 31.85 21.13
CA PRO A 121 -18.88 32.29 21.79
C PRO A 121 -18.94 33.82 22.07
N GLN A 122 -20.17 34.26 22.37
CA GLN A 122 -20.64 35.43 23.18
C GLN A 122 -21.31 36.62 22.46
N ALA A 123 -22.60 36.79 22.85
CA ALA A 123 -23.55 37.90 22.65
C ALA A 123 -23.24 39.10 23.60
N PRO A 124 -23.88 40.30 23.56
CA PRO A 124 -25.35 40.47 23.73
C PRO A 124 -26.04 41.69 23.05
N ALA A 125 -27.38 41.68 23.19
CA ALA A 125 -28.32 42.80 23.41
C ALA A 125 -28.75 43.78 22.28
N ALA A 126 -30.05 43.63 21.94
CA ALA A 126 -31.15 44.62 22.06
C ALA A 126 -31.45 45.66 20.96
N ALA A 127 -32.72 45.58 20.50
CA ALA A 127 -33.72 46.63 20.28
C ALA A 127 -33.46 47.76 19.26
N ALA A 128 -34.26 47.78 18.19
CA ALA A 128 -35.34 48.75 17.95
C ALA A 128 -36.14 48.34 16.70
#